data_AF-A0A7Y7H4Y3-F1
#
_entry.id   AF-A0A7Y7H4Y3-F1
#
_cell.length_a   1.000
_cell.length_b   1.000
_cell.length_c   1.000
_cell.angle_alpha   90.00
_cell.angle_beta   90.00
_cell.angle_gamma   90.00
#
_symmetry.space_group_name_H-M   'P 1'
#
loop_
_entity.id
_entity.type
_entity.pdbx_description
1 polymer ?
#
loop_
_entity_poly.entity_id
_entity_poly.type
_entity_poly.pdbx_seq_one_letter_code
_entity_poly.pdbx_strand_id
1 'polypeptide(L)'
;MKTLEEHRIQLKKISDYAFSYGQEFVGVEKMLRIANRTASAKVKKIFFQKCHEGFKLAQELLIEEIQYYQSLYRTFNQDLKVSRTERDKEKQKKLENDLQIVETRLSALSHIADGIAYQLLGGRIHVMRRLHIGKQGTSFLEFSNFSHTKAIVDQINKNPDDFAFISDLSSFIHIGDLLVFSNGEVKIVELKEGKTNKEVSDFLENVNIKQDTLDDAELAEKFDKHTAKQIKRNVRQRKRGMQFEEVVNNDKGIDPATGEYIHMPTPTIDAVYYNDVLAEMEESLKTKNWVYQYLPGGVHIGIYKNDALLMAKFAIEHIVKEKTPNYILVDWQSIIDQLSEPLFSKPLSPDFIIDILSGRVRVIIGLDCDELIAEFYRYGLNAKWLSQKETMQLKQTNKNIEGLFEVNGRAISVSKEDGTKITIYGGIISKILYDNILPGSIADQIAATDYTDMTDHE
;
A
#
# COMPACT_ATOMS: atom_id res chain seq x y z
N MET A 1 -22.24 13.75 -9.12
CA MET A 1 -21.27 13.12 -8.21
C MET A 1 -21.89 13.06 -6.82
N LYS A 2 -21.74 11.94 -6.09
CA LYS A 2 -22.19 11.80 -4.70
C LYS A 2 -21.65 12.94 -3.82
N THR A 3 -22.44 13.39 -2.86
CA THR A 3 -22.01 14.32 -1.81
C THR A 3 -20.92 13.69 -0.93
N LEU A 4 -20.26 14.50 -0.11
CA LEU A 4 -19.27 14.01 0.85
C LEU A 4 -19.86 13.00 1.83
N GLU A 5 -21.06 13.27 2.38
CA GLU A 5 -21.71 12.35 3.33
C GLU A 5 -22.14 11.06 2.66
N GLU A 6 -22.71 11.11 1.46
CA GLU A 6 -23.08 9.89 0.72
C GLU A 6 -21.85 9.00 0.45
N HIS A 7 -20.71 9.59 0.07
CA HIS A 7 -19.49 8.84 -0.11
C HIS A 7 -18.97 8.24 1.19
N ARG A 8 -18.98 9.02 2.29
CA ARG A 8 -18.57 8.55 3.62
C ARG A 8 -19.41 7.37 4.10
N ILE A 9 -20.74 7.44 3.96
CA ILE A 9 -21.65 6.34 4.31
C ILE A 9 -21.29 5.08 3.51
N GLN A 10 -20.99 5.22 2.22
CA GLN A 10 -20.57 4.07 1.40
C GLN A 10 -19.21 3.51 1.84
N LEU A 11 -18.20 4.37 2.06
CA LEU A 11 -16.90 3.92 2.56
C LEU A 11 -17.06 3.14 3.87
N LYS A 12 -17.86 3.66 4.82
CA LYS A 12 -18.12 2.98 6.09
C LYS A 12 -18.77 1.62 5.88
N LYS A 13 -19.80 1.56 5.04
CA LYS A 13 -20.51 0.30 4.76
C LYS A 13 -19.55 -0.75 4.18
N ILE A 14 -18.71 -0.36 3.23
CA ILE A 14 -17.74 -1.25 2.61
C ILE A 14 -16.69 -1.70 3.63
N SER A 15 -16.15 -0.78 4.45
CA SER A 15 -15.16 -1.10 5.47
C SER A 15 -15.72 -1.99 6.57
N ASP A 16 -16.97 -1.80 6.99
CA ASP A 16 -17.63 -2.64 7.99
C ASP A 16 -17.73 -4.09 7.48
N TYR A 17 -18.11 -4.28 6.21
CA TYR A 17 -18.09 -5.61 5.59
C TYR A 17 -16.68 -6.19 5.51
N ALA A 18 -15.70 -5.39 5.10
CA ALA A 18 -14.33 -5.85 4.94
C ALA A 18 -13.71 -6.25 6.28
N PHE A 19 -13.84 -5.44 7.32
CA PHE A 19 -12.96 -5.53 8.50
C PHE A 19 -13.68 -5.87 9.80
N SER A 20 -15.00 -5.67 9.87
CA SER A 20 -15.79 -5.87 11.09
C SER A 20 -16.72 -7.09 11.03
N TYR A 21 -17.17 -7.49 9.84
CA TYR A 21 -18.20 -8.52 9.65
C TYR A 21 -17.91 -9.84 10.39
N GLY A 22 -16.68 -10.38 10.25
CA GLY A 22 -16.29 -11.61 10.94
C GLY A 22 -16.27 -11.46 12.46
N GLN A 23 -15.80 -10.30 12.95
CA GLN A 23 -15.68 -10.02 14.38
C GLN A 23 -17.06 -9.85 15.03
N GLU A 24 -17.95 -9.09 14.37
CA GLU A 24 -19.32 -8.85 14.82
C GLU A 24 -20.13 -10.15 14.86
N PHE A 25 -19.97 -11.03 13.86
CA PHE A 25 -20.66 -12.31 13.83
C PHE A 25 -20.25 -13.23 14.98
N VAL A 26 -18.94 -13.31 15.25
CA VAL A 26 -18.38 -14.21 16.26
C VAL A 26 -18.55 -13.67 17.68
N GLY A 27 -18.53 -12.34 17.83
CA GLY A 27 -18.68 -11.62 19.09
C GLY A 27 -17.37 -11.47 19.86
N VAL A 28 -17.30 -10.41 20.68
CA VAL A 28 -16.09 -9.95 21.38
C VAL A 28 -15.45 -11.03 22.26
N GLU A 29 -16.24 -11.81 23.01
CA GLU A 29 -15.71 -12.85 23.90
C GLU A 29 -14.92 -13.93 23.13
N LYS A 30 -15.45 -14.37 21.99
CA LYS A 30 -14.78 -15.36 21.14
C LYS A 30 -13.60 -14.74 20.39
N MET A 31 -13.68 -13.47 20.02
CA MET A 31 -12.55 -12.72 19.46
C MET A 31 -11.37 -12.63 20.43
N LEU A 32 -11.63 -12.35 21.72
CA LEU A 32 -10.59 -12.36 22.76
C LEU A 32 -9.93 -13.74 22.88
N ARG A 33 -10.69 -14.83 22.74
CA ARG A 33 -10.12 -16.18 22.72
C ARG A 33 -9.27 -16.43 21.48
N ILE A 34 -9.66 -15.90 20.32
CA ILE A 34 -8.86 -15.99 19.09
C ILE A 34 -7.55 -15.23 19.27
N ALA A 35 -7.60 -13.98 19.74
CA ALA A 35 -6.44 -13.13 20.00
C ALA A 35 -5.47 -13.78 20.99
N ASN A 36 -6.00 -14.34 22.09
CA ASN A 36 -5.21 -15.04 23.11
C ASN A 36 -4.82 -16.48 22.71
N ARG A 37 -5.04 -16.88 21.44
CA ARG A 37 -4.72 -18.21 20.90
C ARG A 37 -5.38 -19.39 21.64
N THR A 38 -6.43 -19.15 22.42
CA THR A 38 -7.18 -20.14 23.21
C THR A 38 -8.47 -20.61 22.53
N ALA A 39 -8.86 -20.02 21.40
CA ALA A 39 -10.03 -20.44 20.63
C ALA A 39 -9.85 -21.82 19.99
N SER A 40 -10.93 -22.62 19.98
CA SER A 40 -10.95 -23.91 19.30
C SER A 40 -10.84 -23.76 17.77
N ALA A 41 -10.36 -24.81 17.09
CA ALA A 41 -10.26 -24.82 15.63
C ALA A 41 -11.60 -24.53 14.93
N LYS A 42 -12.72 -24.97 15.52
CA LYS A 42 -14.07 -24.69 15.01
C LYS A 42 -14.41 -23.21 15.07
N VAL A 43 -14.08 -22.52 16.16
CA VAL A 43 -14.34 -21.08 16.30
C VAL A 43 -13.49 -20.28 15.31
N LYS A 44 -12.21 -20.63 15.17
CA LYS A 44 -11.32 -20.02 14.17
C LYS A 44 -11.86 -20.23 12.76
N LYS A 45 -12.29 -21.46 12.42
CA LYS A 45 -12.88 -21.76 11.10
C LYS A 45 -14.12 -20.90 10.81
N ILE A 46 -15.05 -20.79 11.76
CA ILE A 46 -16.26 -19.96 11.60
C ILE A 46 -15.88 -18.49 11.40
N PHE A 47 -14.91 -17.98 12.18
CA PHE A 47 -14.42 -16.62 12.01
C PHE A 47 -13.87 -16.39 10.59
N PHE A 48 -12.98 -17.26 10.10
CA PHE A 48 -12.43 -17.15 8.75
C PHE A 48 -13.49 -17.18 7.65
N GLN A 49 -14.43 -18.13 7.73
CA GLN A 49 -15.54 -18.20 6.77
C GLN A 49 -16.37 -16.91 6.73
N LYS A 50 -16.56 -16.28 7.90
CA LYS A 50 -17.29 -15.02 8.00
C LYS A 50 -16.47 -13.82 7.53
N CYS A 51 -15.16 -13.80 7.76
CA CYS A 51 -14.29 -12.81 7.10
C CYS A 51 -14.39 -12.93 5.58
N HIS A 52 -14.32 -14.14 5.02
CA HIS A 52 -14.49 -14.35 3.58
C HIS A 52 -15.86 -13.88 3.06
N GLU A 53 -16.94 -14.12 3.81
CA GLU A 53 -18.26 -13.60 3.47
C GLU A 53 -18.30 -12.07 3.47
N GLY A 54 -17.71 -11.43 4.47
CA GLY A 54 -17.55 -9.98 4.54
C GLY A 54 -16.73 -9.43 3.37
N PHE A 55 -15.59 -10.04 3.05
CA PHE A 55 -14.75 -9.67 1.90
C PHE A 55 -15.50 -9.78 0.57
N LYS A 56 -16.34 -10.82 0.39
CA LYS A 56 -17.18 -10.99 -0.81
C LYS A 56 -18.17 -9.81 -0.95
N LEU A 57 -18.86 -9.46 0.13
CA LEU A 57 -19.81 -8.34 0.15
C LEU A 57 -19.11 -6.99 -0.08
N ALA A 58 -17.95 -6.78 0.54
CA ALA A 58 -17.15 -5.58 0.36
C ALA A 58 -16.65 -5.45 -1.09
N GLN A 59 -16.14 -6.54 -1.69
CA GLN A 59 -15.64 -6.56 -3.05
C GLN A 59 -16.75 -6.19 -4.07
N GLU A 60 -17.96 -6.73 -3.92
CA GLU A 60 -19.10 -6.36 -4.77
C GLU A 60 -19.40 -4.85 -4.72
N LEU A 61 -19.45 -4.27 -3.52
CA LEU A 61 -19.69 -2.84 -3.36
C LEU A 61 -18.52 -1.98 -3.85
N LEU A 62 -17.28 -2.43 -3.68
CA LEU A 62 -16.09 -1.77 -4.23
C LEU A 62 -16.18 -1.66 -5.74
N ILE A 63 -16.56 -2.76 -6.41
CA ILE A 63 -16.73 -2.79 -7.87
C ILE A 63 -17.76 -1.75 -8.31
N GLU A 64 -18.93 -1.73 -7.69
CA GLU A 64 -20.01 -0.80 -8.03
C GLU A 64 -19.56 0.66 -7.84
N GLU A 65 -18.92 0.99 -6.71
CA GLU A 65 -18.46 2.35 -6.43
C GLU A 65 -17.30 2.77 -7.34
N ILE A 66 -16.33 1.90 -7.59
CA ILE A 66 -15.19 2.21 -8.47
C ILE A 66 -15.69 2.43 -9.90
N GLN A 67 -16.59 1.59 -10.42
CA GLN A 67 -17.20 1.79 -11.75
C GLN A 67 -17.94 3.12 -11.83
N TYR A 68 -18.73 3.47 -10.80
CA TYR A 68 -19.40 4.76 -10.71
C TYR A 68 -18.40 5.93 -10.82
N TYR A 69 -17.33 5.94 -10.03
CA TYR A 69 -16.35 7.04 -10.06
C TYR A 69 -15.48 7.05 -11.33
N GLN A 70 -15.14 5.89 -11.89
CA GLN A 70 -14.42 5.81 -13.17
C GLN A 70 -15.27 6.35 -14.33
N SER A 71 -16.58 6.13 -14.32
CA SER A 71 -17.48 6.73 -15.31
C SER A 71 -17.48 8.27 -15.22
N LEU A 72 -17.55 8.82 -14.01
CA LEU A 72 -17.46 10.27 -13.77
C LEU A 72 -16.12 10.83 -14.21
N TYR A 73 -15.02 10.15 -13.88
CA TYR A 73 -13.66 10.54 -14.26
C TYR A 73 -13.54 10.74 -15.77
N ARG A 74 -14.10 9.81 -16.56
CA ARG A 74 -14.09 9.86 -18.02
C ARG A 74 -14.92 11.02 -18.55
N THR A 75 -16.15 11.18 -18.05
CA THR A 75 -17.02 12.29 -18.43
C THR A 75 -16.35 13.64 -18.14
N PHE A 76 -15.82 13.84 -16.94
CA PHE A 76 -15.15 15.09 -16.58
C PHE A 76 -13.89 15.34 -17.40
N ASN A 77 -13.09 14.31 -17.71
CA ASN A 77 -11.94 14.47 -18.60
C ASN A 77 -12.33 14.84 -20.03
N GLN A 78 -13.42 14.27 -20.55
CA GLN A 78 -13.93 14.63 -21.87
C GLN A 78 -14.45 16.08 -21.88
N ASP A 79 -15.21 16.47 -20.86
CA ASP A 79 -15.72 17.83 -20.71
C ASP A 79 -14.60 18.85 -20.52
N LEU A 80 -13.52 18.48 -19.84
CA LEU A 80 -12.34 19.33 -19.65
C LEU A 80 -11.62 19.59 -20.97
N LYS A 81 -11.51 18.56 -21.83
CA LYS A 81 -10.97 18.73 -23.19
C LYS A 81 -11.81 19.71 -24.02
N VAL A 82 -13.13 19.59 -23.95
CA VAL A 82 -14.06 20.52 -24.65
C VAL A 82 -13.92 21.94 -24.09
N SER A 83 -13.93 22.10 -22.77
CA SER A 83 -13.82 23.40 -22.10
C SER A 83 -12.48 24.11 -22.38
N ARG A 84 -11.38 23.36 -22.57
CA ARG A 84 -10.09 23.89 -23.04
C ARG A 84 -10.17 24.46 -24.44
N THR A 85 -10.88 23.79 -25.35
CA THR A 85 -11.15 24.28 -26.72
C THR A 85 -12.02 25.54 -26.70
N GLU A 86 -13.04 25.57 -25.85
CA GLU A 86 -13.96 26.71 -25.66
C GLU A 86 -13.33 27.88 -24.88
N ARG A 87 -12.13 27.70 -24.29
CA ARG A 87 -11.41 28.66 -23.45
C ARG A 87 -12.19 29.15 -22.22
N ASP A 88 -13.12 28.33 -21.72
CA ASP A 88 -13.89 28.61 -20.50
C ASP A 88 -13.05 28.26 -19.25
N LYS A 89 -12.42 29.27 -18.65
CA LYS A 89 -11.52 29.10 -17.50
C LYS A 89 -12.24 28.72 -16.20
N GLU A 90 -13.48 29.17 -16.00
CA GLU A 90 -14.22 28.86 -14.78
C GLU A 90 -14.65 27.39 -14.80
N LYS A 91 -15.16 26.92 -15.94
CA LYS A 91 -15.51 25.51 -16.14
C LYS A 91 -14.28 24.60 -16.06
N GLN A 92 -13.13 25.02 -16.60
CA GLN A 92 -11.86 24.28 -16.44
C GLN A 92 -11.51 24.08 -14.97
N LYS A 93 -11.45 25.16 -14.18
CA LYS A 93 -11.10 25.08 -12.75
C LYS A 93 -12.07 24.20 -11.97
N LYS A 94 -13.37 24.29 -12.27
CA LYS A 94 -14.38 23.43 -11.64
C LYS A 94 -14.15 21.95 -11.97
N LEU A 95 -13.95 21.63 -13.25
CA LEU A 95 -13.72 20.24 -13.70
C LEU A 95 -12.41 19.67 -13.15
N GLU A 96 -11.35 20.48 -13.02
CA GLU A 96 -10.10 20.08 -12.38
C GLU A 96 -10.30 19.75 -10.89
N ASN A 97 -11.06 20.56 -10.16
CA ASN A 97 -11.42 20.26 -8.77
C ASN A 97 -12.29 18.99 -8.67
N ASP A 98 -13.29 18.83 -9.54
CA ASP A 98 -14.17 17.66 -9.56
C ASP A 98 -13.37 16.38 -9.89
N LEU A 99 -12.41 16.45 -10.81
CA LEU A 99 -11.48 15.35 -11.11
C LEU A 99 -10.63 14.98 -9.91
N GLN A 100 -10.05 15.97 -9.22
CA GLN A 100 -9.26 15.72 -8.01
C GLN A 100 -10.10 15.03 -6.93
N ILE A 101 -11.36 15.43 -6.74
CA ILE A 101 -12.27 14.76 -5.81
C ILE A 101 -12.50 13.30 -6.24
N VAL A 102 -12.73 13.05 -7.52
CA VAL A 102 -12.94 11.69 -8.04
C VAL A 102 -11.70 10.81 -7.83
N GLU A 103 -10.50 11.34 -8.08
CA GLU A 103 -9.22 10.63 -7.87
C GLU A 103 -9.03 10.26 -6.39
N THR A 104 -9.21 11.22 -5.47
CA THR A 104 -9.11 10.92 -4.02
C THR A 104 -10.09 9.85 -3.57
N ARG A 105 -11.32 9.85 -4.11
CA ARG A 105 -12.34 8.84 -3.76
C ARG A 105 -12.01 7.46 -4.34
N LEU A 106 -11.43 7.40 -5.53
CA LEU A 106 -10.94 6.15 -6.11
C LEU A 106 -9.79 5.58 -5.27
N SER A 107 -8.80 6.39 -4.90
CA SER A 107 -7.71 5.95 -4.02
C SER A 107 -8.23 5.46 -2.67
N ALA A 108 -9.21 6.14 -2.06
CA ALA A 108 -9.82 5.68 -0.80
C ALA A 108 -10.52 4.32 -0.92
N LEU A 109 -11.18 4.04 -2.05
CA LEU A 109 -11.82 2.74 -2.33
C LEU A 109 -10.76 1.65 -2.54
N SER A 110 -9.73 1.94 -3.35
CA SER A 110 -8.61 1.01 -3.54
C SER A 110 -7.88 0.72 -2.23
N HIS A 111 -7.76 1.69 -1.32
CA HIS A 111 -7.15 1.46 0.00
C HIS A 111 -7.93 0.48 0.89
N ILE A 112 -9.26 0.40 0.73
CA ILE A 112 -10.05 -0.64 1.39
C ILE A 112 -9.73 -2.01 0.76
N ALA A 113 -9.63 -2.09 -0.57
CA ALA A 113 -9.25 -3.31 -1.27
C ALA A 113 -7.84 -3.77 -0.87
N ASP A 114 -6.91 -2.83 -0.73
CA ASP A 114 -5.55 -3.01 -0.24
C ASP A 114 -5.53 -3.59 1.18
N GLY A 115 -6.40 -3.11 2.07
CA GLY A 115 -6.60 -3.68 3.39
C GLY A 115 -7.07 -5.15 3.36
N ILE A 116 -7.99 -5.51 2.45
CA ILE A 116 -8.44 -6.90 2.28
C ILE A 116 -7.27 -7.78 1.84
N ALA A 117 -6.55 -7.35 0.79
CA ALA A 117 -5.39 -8.07 0.29
C ALA A 117 -4.28 -8.23 1.35
N TYR A 118 -4.01 -7.19 2.12
CA TYR A 118 -3.06 -7.23 3.23
C TYR A 118 -3.43 -8.26 4.30
N GLN A 119 -4.73 -8.38 4.63
CA GLN A 119 -5.21 -9.41 5.56
C GLN A 119 -5.05 -10.83 5.00
N LEU A 120 -5.28 -11.04 3.70
CA LEU A 120 -5.06 -12.35 3.04
C LEU A 120 -3.58 -12.75 3.06
N LEU A 121 -2.67 -11.79 3.00
CA LEU A 121 -1.23 -12.01 3.08
C LEU A 121 -0.71 -12.18 4.54
N GLY A 122 -1.62 -12.16 5.52
CA GLY A 122 -1.30 -12.36 6.93
C GLY A 122 -0.63 -11.15 7.59
N GLY A 123 -0.87 -9.93 7.08
CA GLY A 123 -0.31 -8.71 7.64
C GLY A 123 1.17 -8.47 7.33
N ARG A 124 1.71 -9.15 6.31
CA ARG A 124 3.14 -9.07 5.96
C ARG A 124 3.39 -7.99 4.91
N ILE A 125 3.72 -6.77 5.36
CA ILE A 125 3.97 -5.64 4.46
C ILE A 125 5.10 -5.90 3.46
N HIS A 126 6.15 -6.60 3.88
CA HIS A 126 7.27 -6.97 3.01
C HIS A 126 6.87 -7.93 1.88
N VAL A 127 5.82 -8.75 2.07
CA VAL A 127 5.25 -9.59 1.01
C VAL A 127 4.43 -8.73 0.05
N MET A 128 3.66 -7.78 0.59
CA MET A 128 2.83 -6.85 -0.18
C MET A 128 3.65 -6.04 -1.19
N ARG A 129 4.80 -5.48 -0.76
CA ARG A 129 5.72 -4.70 -1.62
C ARG A 129 6.15 -5.45 -2.88
N ARG A 130 6.31 -6.77 -2.79
CA ARG A 130 6.77 -7.62 -3.91
C ARG A 130 5.69 -7.84 -4.97
N LEU A 131 4.41 -7.56 -4.67
CA LEU A 131 3.34 -7.53 -5.67
C LEU A 131 3.33 -6.23 -6.48
N HIS A 132 4.02 -5.20 -5.99
CA HIS A 132 4.11 -3.90 -6.64
C HIS A 132 5.33 -3.83 -7.57
N ILE A 133 5.08 -3.73 -8.89
CA ILE A 133 6.17 -3.64 -9.89
C ILE A 133 6.43 -2.19 -10.33
N GLY A 134 6.16 -1.20 -9.47
CA GLY A 134 6.41 0.22 -9.77
C GLY A 134 5.61 0.79 -10.95
N LYS A 135 4.51 0.13 -11.36
CA LYS A 135 3.63 0.69 -12.40
C LYS A 135 2.85 1.85 -11.80
N GLN A 136 3.12 3.05 -12.30
CA GLN A 136 2.31 4.22 -11.98
C GLN A 136 1.07 4.28 -12.86
N GLY A 137 -0.10 4.52 -12.26
CA GLY A 137 -1.35 4.82 -12.93
C GLY A 137 -2.55 4.03 -12.40
N THR A 138 -3.73 4.66 -12.40
CA THR A 138 -5.00 4.01 -12.04
C THR A 138 -5.40 2.95 -13.09
N SER A 139 -5.57 1.70 -12.68
CA SER A 139 -6.23 0.67 -13.47
C SER A 139 -7.71 1.04 -13.65
N PHE A 140 -8.16 1.15 -14.90
CA PHE A 140 -9.60 1.25 -15.19
C PHE A 140 -10.18 -0.17 -15.22
N LEU A 141 -11.27 -0.41 -14.47
CA LEU A 141 -11.94 -1.72 -14.44
C LEU A 141 -12.63 -2.04 -15.77
N GLU A 142 -12.98 -1.01 -16.53
CA GLU A 142 -13.58 -1.16 -17.84
C GLU A 142 -12.49 -1.27 -18.91
N PHE A 143 -12.04 -2.51 -19.19
CA PHE A 143 -11.64 -3.05 -20.51
C PHE A 143 -11.10 -4.50 -20.41
N SER A 144 -10.85 -5.03 -19.21
CA SER A 144 -10.78 -6.48 -19.00
C SER A 144 -12.22 -7.03 -18.95
N ASN A 145 -12.39 -8.30 -19.29
CA ASN A 145 -13.67 -8.99 -19.31
C ASN A 145 -14.22 -9.22 -17.90
N PHE A 146 -14.56 -8.12 -17.22
CA PHE A 146 -14.89 -8.09 -15.80
C PHE A 146 -16.05 -9.03 -15.44
N SER A 147 -17.02 -9.21 -16.36
CA SER A 147 -18.11 -10.18 -16.19
C SER A 147 -17.63 -11.63 -16.10
N HIS A 148 -16.59 -12.00 -16.84
CA HIS A 148 -15.97 -13.32 -16.77
C HIS A 148 -15.11 -13.46 -15.52
N THR A 149 -14.31 -12.44 -15.18
CA THR A 149 -13.56 -12.37 -13.91
C THR A 149 -14.50 -12.58 -12.72
N LYS A 150 -15.61 -11.84 -12.69
CA LYS A 150 -16.64 -11.96 -11.66
C LYS A 150 -17.24 -13.38 -11.61
N ALA A 151 -17.59 -13.96 -12.75
CA ALA A 151 -18.16 -15.31 -12.80
C ALA A 151 -17.21 -16.38 -12.22
N ILE A 152 -15.90 -16.27 -12.49
CA ILE A 152 -14.88 -17.16 -11.93
C ILE A 152 -14.71 -16.92 -10.43
N VAL A 153 -14.64 -15.66 -10.00
CA VAL A 153 -14.58 -15.28 -8.58
C VAL A 153 -15.78 -15.85 -7.83
N ASP A 154 -17.00 -15.69 -8.34
CA ASP A 154 -18.23 -16.23 -7.77
C ASP A 154 -18.18 -17.76 -7.67
N GLN A 155 -17.61 -18.43 -8.67
CA GLN A 155 -17.46 -19.88 -8.66
C GLN A 155 -16.49 -20.36 -7.56
N ILE A 156 -15.34 -19.70 -7.39
CA ILE A 156 -14.37 -20.01 -6.31
C ILE A 156 -15.03 -19.73 -4.95
N ASN A 157 -15.70 -18.58 -4.85
CA ASN A 157 -16.32 -18.10 -3.62
C ASN A 157 -17.53 -18.94 -3.15
N LYS A 158 -18.00 -19.93 -3.94
CA LYS A 158 -19.01 -20.90 -3.47
C LYS A 158 -18.52 -21.73 -2.30
N ASN A 159 -17.22 -21.97 -2.21
CA ASN A 159 -16.63 -22.59 -1.02
C ASN A 159 -16.44 -21.52 0.08
N PRO A 160 -17.02 -21.68 1.28
CA PRO A 160 -16.83 -20.74 2.38
C PRO A 160 -15.38 -20.65 2.87
N ASP A 161 -14.59 -21.71 2.67
CA ASP A 161 -13.19 -21.78 3.08
C ASP A 161 -12.24 -21.09 2.08
N ASP A 162 -12.73 -20.74 0.89
CA ASP A 162 -11.95 -20.08 -0.16
C ASP A 162 -12.41 -18.63 -0.37
N PHE A 163 -11.47 -17.80 -0.85
CA PHE A 163 -11.75 -16.45 -1.30
C PHE A 163 -10.88 -16.09 -2.51
N ALA A 164 -11.51 -15.51 -3.54
CA ALA A 164 -10.83 -14.93 -4.69
C ALA A 164 -10.97 -13.40 -4.67
N PHE A 165 -9.83 -12.72 -4.55
CA PHE A 165 -9.70 -11.27 -4.62
C PHE A 165 -9.36 -10.84 -6.04
N ILE A 166 -10.02 -9.79 -6.55
CA ILE A 166 -9.73 -9.21 -7.86
C ILE A 166 -8.58 -8.20 -7.74
N SER A 167 -7.44 -8.53 -8.33
CA SER A 167 -6.20 -7.73 -8.24
C SER A 167 -6.39 -6.29 -8.70
N ASP A 168 -7.18 -6.07 -9.77
CA ASP A 168 -7.43 -4.73 -10.36
C ASP A 168 -8.09 -3.73 -9.39
N LEU A 169 -8.67 -4.19 -8.28
CA LEU A 169 -9.25 -3.31 -7.25
C LEU A 169 -8.19 -2.69 -6.33
N SER A 170 -7.03 -3.35 -6.21
CA SER A 170 -5.91 -2.92 -5.36
C SER A 170 -5.01 -1.93 -6.09
N SER A 171 -4.40 -1.01 -5.33
CA SER A 171 -3.39 -0.07 -5.84
C SER A 171 -2.00 -0.70 -6.01
N PHE A 172 -1.73 -1.83 -5.35
CA PHE A 172 -0.40 -2.43 -5.30
C PHE A 172 -0.28 -3.82 -5.95
N ILE A 173 -1.39 -4.53 -6.20
CA ILE A 173 -1.32 -5.86 -6.83
C ILE A 173 -1.18 -5.74 -8.35
N HIS A 174 0.05 -5.82 -8.84
CA HIS A 174 0.37 -5.72 -10.27
C HIS A 174 0.65 -7.08 -10.95
N ILE A 175 0.51 -8.18 -10.21
CA ILE A 175 0.82 -9.55 -10.66
C ILE A 175 -0.46 -10.39 -10.58
N GLY A 176 -0.90 -10.90 -11.74
CA GLY A 176 -2.11 -11.73 -11.86
C GLY A 176 -3.41 -10.96 -11.80
N ASP A 177 -4.48 -11.57 -12.33
CA ASP A 177 -5.83 -11.00 -12.32
C ASP A 177 -6.55 -11.28 -10.99
N LEU A 178 -6.26 -12.42 -10.36
CA LEU A 178 -6.82 -12.83 -9.07
C LEU A 178 -5.73 -13.23 -8.07
N LEU A 179 -5.94 -12.86 -6.82
CA LEU A 179 -5.27 -13.43 -5.65
C LEU A 179 -6.24 -14.39 -4.96
N VAL A 180 -5.94 -15.69 -4.99
CA VAL A 180 -6.82 -16.74 -4.46
C VAL A 180 -6.25 -17.29 -3.16
N PHE A 181 -7.03 -17.22 -2.10
CA PHE A 181 -6.77 -17.92 -0.85
C PHE A 181 -7.57 -19.23 -0.83
N SER A 182 -6.87 -20.37 -0.76
CA SER A 182 -7.49 -21.68 -0.66
C SER A 182 -6.60 -22.66 0.10
N ASN A 183 -7.19 -23.46 0.99
CA ASN A 183 -6.49 -24.43 1.82
C ASN A 183 -5.31 -23.86 2.64
N GLY A 184 -5.37 -22.58 3.02
CA GLY A 184 -4.31 -21.90 3.77
C GLY A 184 -3.15 -21.40 2.91
N GLU A 185 -3.21 -21.57 1.59
CA GLU A 185 -2.21 -21.07 0.64
C GLU A 185 -2.75 -19.87 -0.15
N VAL A 186 -1.84 -18.97 -0.49
CA VAL A 186 -2.11 -17.85 -1.42
C VAL A 186 -1.56 -18.20 -2.80
N LYS A 187 -2.39 -18.03 -3.83
CA LYS A 187 -2.08 -18.33 -5.23
C LYS A 187 -2.38 -17.15 -6.12
N ILE A 188 -1.59 -16.96 -7.17
CA ILE A 188 -1.85 -15.97 -8.20
C ILE A 188 -2.45 -16.66 -9.42
N VAL A 189 -3.61 -16.18 -9.86
CA VAL A 189 -4.30 -16.73 -11.03
C VAL A 189 -4.42 -15.65 -12.10
N GLU A 190 -3.87 -15.94 -13.29
CA GLU A 190 -4.09 -15.15 -14.51
C GLU A 190 -5.25 -15.78 -15.30
N LEU A 191 -6.27 -14.98 -15.60
CA LEU A 191 -7.44 -15.38 -16.37
C LEU A 191 -7.15 -15.17 -17.87
N LYS A 192 -7.44 -16.19 -18.68
CA LYS A 192 -7.24 -16.13 -20.13
C LYS A 192 -8.55 -16.16 -20.88
N GLU A 193 -8.71 -15.26 -21.85
CA GLU A 193 -9.92 -15.20 -22.69
C GLU A 193 -9.65 -14.97 -24.18
N GLY A 194 -10.43 -15.61 -25.06
CA GLY A 194 -10.37 -15.44 -26.52
C GLY A 194 -9.63 -16.53 -27.30
N LYS A 195 -9.91 -16.65 -28.60
CA LYS A 195 -9.36 -17.71 -29.49
C LYS A 195 -7.82 -17.68 -29.58
N THR A 196 -7.21 -16.50 -29.71
CA THR A 196 -5.75 -16.31 -29.75
C THR A 196 -5.08 -16.72 -28.43
N ASN A 197 -5.77 -16.61 -27.30
CA ASN A 197 -5.27 -17.05 -26.00
C ASN A 197 -5.25 -18.58 -25.84
N LYS A 198 -6.04 -19.31 -26.64
CA LYS A 198 -6.02 -20.78 -26.66
C LYS A 198 -4.75 -21.29 -27.34
N GLU A 199 -4.43 -20.77 -28.52
CA GLU A 199 -3.18 -21.09 -29.23
C GLU A 199 -1.93 -20.73 -28.41
N VAL A 200 -1.95 -19.58 -27.74
CA VAL A 200 -0.89 -19.18 -26.80
C VAL A 200 -0.85 -20.07 -25.56
N SER A 201 -1.98 -20.59 -25.08
CA SER A 201 -2.00 -21.53 -23.93
C SER A 201 -1.44 -22.88 -24.31
N ASP A 202 -1.88 -23.45 -25.44
CA ASP A 202 -1.43 -24.74 -25.96
C ASP A 202 0.09 -24.70 -26.22
N PHE A 203 0.62 -23.58 -26.73
CA PHE A 203 2.07 -23.38 -26.85
C PHE A 203 2.75 -23.37 -25.48
N LEU A 204 2.22 -22.62 -24.51
CA LEU A 204 2.82 -22.46 -23.18
C LEU A 204 2.71 -23.69 -22.28
N GLU A 205 1.78 -24.61 -22.51
CA GLU A 205 1.72 -25.90 -21.81
C GLU A 205 2.93 -26.78 -22.13
N ASN A 206 3.57 -26.56 -23.29
CA ASN A 206 4.74 -27.31 -23.75
C ASN A 206 6.08 -26.60 -23.44
N VAL A 207 6.04 -25.40 -22.86
CA VAL A 207 7.24 -24.61 -22.52
C VAL A 207 7.63 -24.86 -21.07
N ASN A 208 8.88 -25.27 -20.83
CA ASN A 208 9.42 -25.38 -19.48
C ASN A 208 9.72 -23.98 -18.92
N ILE A 209 8.76 -23.41 -18.18
CA ILE A 209 8.82 -22.05 -17.62
C ILE A 209 10.00 -21.87 -16.63
N LYS A 210 10.57 -22.97 -16.10
CA LYS A 210 11.75 -22.92 -15.22
C LYS A 210 13.06 -22.60 -15.97
N GLN A 211 13.10 -22.79 -17.28
CA GLN A 211 14.25 -22.43 -18.11
C GLN A 211 14.04 -21.04 -18.72
N ASP A 212 14.95 -20.12 -18.43
CA ASP A 212 14.81 -18.67 -18.64
C ASP A 212 14.89 -18.21 -20.11
N THR A 213 14.66 -19.11 -21.06
CA THR A 213 14.98 -18.90 -22.46
C THR A 213 13.87 -19.45 -23.35
N LEU A 214 12.95 -18.57 -23.74
CA LEU A 214 12.22 -18.75 -24.99
C LEU A 214 13.10 -18.22 -26.11
N ASP A 215 13.38 -19.05 -27.11
CA ASP A 215 14.16 -18.63 -28.27
C ASP A 215 13.36 -17.63 -29.10
N ASP A 216 13.94 -16.44 -29.28
CA ASP A 216 13.37 -15.36 -30.08
C ASP A 216 13.24 -15.75 -31.55
N ALA A 217 14.12 -16.64 -32.05
CA ALA A 217 14.06 -17.17 -33.40
C ALA A 217 12.87 -18.13 -33.58
N GLU A 218 12.63 -19.03 -32.62
CA GLU A 218 11.50 -19.96 -32.65
C GLU A 218 10.14 -19.23 -32.54
N LEU A 219 10.08 -18.17 -31.72
CA LEU A 219 8.89 -17.33 -31.61
C LEU A 219 8.61 -16.53 -32.89
N ALA A 220 9.65 -16.05 -33.57
CA ALA A 220 9.53 -15.28 -34.82
C ALA A 220 9.16 -16.15 -36.03
N GLU A 221 9.49 -17.45 -36.00
CA GLU A 221 9.12 -18.40 -37.05
C GLU A 221 7.65 -18.83 -36.96
N LYS A 222 7.11 -18.97 -35.74
CA LYS A 222 5.76 -19.50 -35.50
C LYS A 222 4.68 -18.42 -35.33
N PHE A 223 5.05 -17.22 -34.91
CA PHE A 223 4.09 -16.18 -34.53
C PHE A 223 4.47 -14.81 -35.08
N ASP A 224 3.45 -13.98 -35.34
CA ASP A 224 3.67 -12.59 -35.69
C ASP A 224 4.21 -11.79 -34.48
N LYS A 225 4.78 -10.62 -34.74
CA LYS A 225 5.44 -9.79 -33.72
C LYS A 225 4.52 -9.43 -32.54
N HIS A 226 3.22 -9.26 -32.79
CA HIS A 226 2.25 -8.96 -31.74
C HIS A 226 2.03 -10.19 -30.84
N THR A 227 1.75 -11.36 -31.42
CA THR A 227 1.51 -12.60 -30.67
C THR A 227 2.77 -13.07 -29.94
N ALA A 228 3.96 -12.96 -30.54
CA ALA A 228 5.22 -13.26 -29.88
C ALA A 228 5.47 -12.37 -28.64
N LYS A 229 5.12 -11.08 -28.72
CA LYS A 229 5.20 -10.16 -27.57
C LYS A 229 4.20 -10.54 -26.47
N GLN A 230 3.00 -10.98 -26.84
CA GLN A 230 1.98 -11.47 -25.91
C GLN A 230 2.43 -12.76 -25.20
N ILE A 231 3.03 -13.71 -25.92
CA ILE A 231 3.61 -14.95 -25.35
C ILE A 231 4.71 -14.60 -24.33
N LYS A 232 5.68 -13.76 -24.69
CA LYS A 232 6.75 -13.32 -23.78
C LYS A 232 6.20 -12.64 -22.53
N ARG A 233 5.17 -11.79 -22.68
CA ARG A 233 4.50 -11.14 -21.56
C ARG A 233 3.86 -12.17 -20.63
N ASN A 234 3.12 -13.13 -21.18
CA ASN A 234 2.46 -14.19 -20.41
C ASN A 234 3.45 -15.06 -19.63
N VAL A 235 4.61 -15.38 -20.24
CA VAL A 235 5.66 -16.17 -19.57
C VAL A 235 6.26 -15.41 -18.40
N ARG A 236 6.54 -14.11 -18.59
CA ARG A 236 7.02 -13.25 -17.50
C ARG A 236 6.00 -13.14 -16.37
N GLN A 237 4.71 -12.99 -16.69
CA GLN A 237 3.65 -12.94 -15.67
C GLN A 237 3.54 -14.28 -14.91
N ARG A 238 3.55 -15.42 -15.61
CA ARG A 238 3.54 -16.75 -14.96
C ARG A 238 4.76 -16.98 -14.08
N LYS A 239 5.97 -16.64 -14.55
CA LYS A 239 7.21 -16.77 -13.78
C LYS A 239 7.13 -15.93 -12.50
N ARG A 240 6.70 -14.67 -12.60
CA ARG A 240 6.51 -13.78 -11.45
C ARG A 240 5.47 -14.31 -10.47
N GLY A 241 4.36 -14.86 -10.97
CA GLY A 241 3.35 -15.52 -10.15
C GLY A 241 3.94 -16.67 -9.33
N MET A 242 4.69 -17.56 -9.98
CA MET A 242 5.37 -18.69 -9.31
C MET A 242 6.40 -18.23 -8.27
N GLN A 243 7.21 -17.23 -8.61
CA GLN A 243 8.22 -16.66 -7.72
C GLN A 243 7.58 -16.02 -6.48
N PHE A 244 6.49 -15.27 -6.68
CA PHE A 244 5.71 -14.70 -5.60
C PHE A 244 5.13 -15.79 -4.69
N GLU A 245 4.49 -16.82 -5.25
CA GLU A 245 3.95 -17.94 -4.48
C GLU A 245 5.04 -18.63 -3.63
N GLU A 246 6.26 -18.76 -4.15
CA GLU A 246 7.38 -19.32 -3.39
C GLU A 246 7.75 -18.41 -2.20
N VAL A 247 7.89 -17.10 -2.42
CA VAL A 247 8.25 -16.12 -1.39
C VAL A 247 7.18 -16.02 -0.30
N VAL A 248 5.90 -15.96 -0.68
CA VAL A 248 4.78 -15.78 0.26
C VAL A 248 4.58 -16.98 1.17
N ASN A 249 4.74 -18.18 0.61
CA ASN A 249 4.44 -19.41 1.33
C ASN A 249 5.68 -19.98 2.05
N ASN A 250 6.91 -19.59 1.68
CA ASN A 250 8.16 -20.13 2.26
C ASN A 250 9.11 -19.10 2.89
N ASP A 251 8.78 -17.80 2.87
CA ASP A 251 9.59 -16.68 3.36
C ASP A 251 11.02 -16.56 2.75
N LYS A 252 11.23 -17.22 1.61
CA LYS A 252 12.46 -17.20 0.81
C LYS A 252 12.13 -17.46 -0.66
N GLY A 253 12.98 -16.98 -1.56
CA GLY A 253 12.84 -17.24 -3.00
C GLY A 253 13.42 -16.13 -3.84
N ILE A 254 13.07 -16.11 -5.13
CA ILE A 254 13.47 -15.03 -6.02
C ILE A 254 12.41 -13.93 -5.93
N ASP A 255 12.81 -12.69 -5.66
CA ASP A 255 11.91 -11.55 -5.71
C ASP A 255 11.34 -11.36 -7.13
N PRO A 256 10.02 -11.38 -7.33
CA PRO A 256 9.40 -11.10 -8.63
C PRO A 256 9.63 -9.66 -9.17
N ALA A 257 9.95 -8.69 -8.31
CA ALA A 257 10.22 -7.30 -8.68
C ALA A 257 11.67 -7.09 -9.17
N THR A 258 12.67 -7.45 -8.36
CA THR A 258 14.10 -7.27 -8.68
C THR A 258 14.75 -8.46 -9.39
N GLY A 259 14.21 -9.67 -9.24
CA GLY A 259 14.81 -10.90 -9.75
C GLY A 259 15.96 -11.44 -8.88
N GLU A 260 16.19 -10.87 -7.70
CA GLU A 260 17.25 -11.28 -6.77
C GLU A 260 16.77 -12.34 -5.77
N TYR A 261 17.69 -13.18 -5.29
CA TYR A 261 17.36 -14.15 -4.24
C TYR A 261 17.24 -13.44 -2.89
N ILE A 262 16.11 -13.63 -2.22
CA ILE A 262 15.81 -13.03 -0.92
C ILE A 262 15.52 -14.11 0.12
N HIS A 263 15.94 -13.84 1.35
CA HIS A 263 15.56 -14.56 2.55
C HIS A 263 15.08 -13.51 3.55
N MET A 264 13.90 -13.72 4.14
CA MET A 264 13.26 -12.71 5.00
C MET A 264 13.44 -13.11 6.47
N PRO A 265 14.51 -12.66 7.15
CA PRO A 265 14.63 -12.88 8.58
C PRO A 265 13.53 -12.10 9.31
N THR A 266 12.87 -12.74 10.27
CA THR A 266 12.01 -12.03 11.22
C THR A 266 12.88 -11.06 12.03
N PRO A 267 12.48 -9.79 12.19
CA PRO A 267 13.20 -8.86 13.06
C PRO A 267 13.39 -9.46 14.45
N THR A 268 14.57 -9.28 15.03
CA THR A 268 14.90 -9.78 16.38
C THR A 268 14.32 -8.88 17.48
N ILE A 269 13.89 -7.67 17.13
CA ILE A 269 13.35 -6.66 18.04
C ILE A 269 11.96 -6.23 17.54
N ASP A 270 10.98 -6.30 18.43
CA ASP A 270 9.63 -5.79 18.19
C ASP A 270 9.65 -4.26 18.04
N ALA A 271 8.93 -3.76 17.02
CA ALA A 271 8.81 -2.33 16.80
C ALA A 271 7.93 -1.68 17.89
N VAL A 272 8.35 -0.50 18.37
CA VAL A 272 7.54 0.35 19.25
C VAL A 272 6.81 1.38 18.40
N TYR A 273 5.49 1.34 18.44
CA TYR A 273 4.62 2.21 17.68
C TYR A 273 4.13 3.39 18.52
N TYR A 274 3.76 4.49 17.87
CA TYR A 274 3.07 5.62 18.51
C TYR A 274 1.57 5.68 18.19
N ASN A 275 0.96 4.55 17.79
CA ASN A 275 -0.47 4.46 17.49
C ASN A 275 -1.36 4.88 18.68
N ASP A 276 -0.95 4.58 19.91
CA ASP A 276 -1.69 4.96 21.13
C ASP A 276 -1.81 6.48 21.26
N VAL A 277 -0.78 7.22 20.84
CA VAL A 277 -0.82 8.69 20.79
C VAL A 277 -1.89 9.16 19.82
N LEU A 278 -2.01 8.54 18.65
CA LEU A 278 -3.04 8.90 17.67
C LEU A 278 -4.45 8.61 18.22
N ALA A 279 -4.64 7.49 18.94
CA ALA A 279 -5.90 7.17 19.59
C ALA A 279 -6.26 8.17 20.71
N GLU A 280 -5.29 8.61 21.52
CA GLU A 280 -5.50 9.65 22.53
C GLU A 280 -5.84 11.02 21.90
N MET A 281 -5.20 11.35 20.78
CA MET A 281 -5.49 12.56 20.03
C MET A 281 -6.89 12.50 19.39
N GLU A 282 -7.31 11.34 18.88
CA GLU A 282 -8.67 11.08 18.40
C GLU A 282 -9.70 11.36 19.50
N GLU A 283 -9.49 10.82 20.70
CA GLU A 283 -10.40 11.06 21.84
C GLU A 283 -10.51 12.55 22.16
N SER A 284 -9.37 13.26 22.13
CA SER A 284 -9.31 14.71 22.36
C SER A 284 -10.10 15.51 21.33
N LEU A 285 -10.24 15.03 20.09
CA LEU A 285 -11.05 15.68 19.06
C LEU A 285 -12.54 15.63 19.37
N LYS A 286 -13.03 14.77 20.28
CA LYS A 286 -14.46 14.80 20.64
C LYS A 286 -14.89 16.15 21.24
N THR A 287 -13.96 16.87 21.86
CA THR A 287 -14.20 18.19 22.48
C THR A 287 -13.49 19.35 21.79
N LYS A 288 -12.56 19.06 20.86
CA LYS A 288 -11.73 20.06 20.17
C LYS A 288 -11.79 19.89 18.66
N ASN A 289 -11.58 20.98 17.92
CA ASN A 289 -11.45 20.93 16.46
C ASN A 289 -10.01 20.66 15.99
N TRP A 290 -9.03 20.75 16.89
CA TRP A 290 -7.64 20.42 16.60
C TRP A 290 -6.92 19.90 17.84
N VAL A 291 -5.87 19.10 17.60
CA VAL A 291 -4.96 18.58 18.63
C VAL A 291 -3.55 18.57 18.06
N TYR A 292 -2.55 18.87 18.89
CA TYR A 292 -1.14 18.82 18.55
C TYR A 292 -0.38 18.00 19.58
N GLN A 293 0.55 17.16 19.11
CA GLN A 293 1.50 16.43 19.94
C GLN A 293 2.91 16.50 19.34
N TYR A 294 3.90 16.47 20.23
CA TYR A 294 5.33 16.34 19.88
C TYR A 294 5.87 15.09 20.54
N LEU A 295 6.57 14.25 19.76
CA LEU A 295 7.15 12.99 20.21
C LEU A 295 8.68 13.02 20.12
N PRO A 296 9.37 12.15 20.88
CA PRO A 296 10.80 11.94 20.75
C PRO A 296 11.25 11.66 19.31
N GLY A 297 12.48 12.05 18.99
CA GLY A 297 13.04 11.92 17.64
C GLY A 297 12.43 12.87 16.61
N GLY A 298 11.82 13.98 17.05
CA GLY A 298 11.45 15.07 16.15
C GLY A 298 10.11 14.91 15.43
N VAL A 299 9.20 14.06 15.92
CA VAL A 299 7.89 13.86 15.26
C VAL A 299 6.87 14.87 15.80
N HIS A 300 6.28 15.64 14.90
CA HIS A 300 5.23 16.62 15.16
C HIS A 300 3.92 16.14 14.53
N ILE A 301 2.86 15.99 15.31
CA ILE A 301 1.57 15.49 14.82
C ILE A 301 0.50 16.55 15.08
N GLY A 302 -0.23 16.95 14.05
CA GLY A 302 -1.41 17.79 14.16
C GLY A 302 -2.63 17.12 13.56
N ILE A 303 -3.73 17.07 14.28
CA ILE A 303 -5.01 16.56 13.76
C ILE A 303 -6.03 17.69 13.75
N TYR A 304 -6.74 17.84 12.63
CA TYR A 304 -7.62 18.98 12.37
C TYR A 304 -8.95 18.50 11.81
N LYS A 305 -10.06 19.12 12.25
CA LYS A 305 -11.41 18.91 11.71
C LYS A 305 -12.22 20.19 11.69
N ASN A 306 -13.34 20.19 10.97
CA ASN A 306 -14.25 21.34 10.84
C ASN A 306 -13.49 22.59 10.40
N ASP A 307 -13.74 23.74 11.03
CA ASP A 307 -13.11 25.02 10.69
C ASP A 307 -11.58 25.01 10.87
N ALA A 308 -11.03 24.11 11.69
CA ALA A 308 -9.59 23.98 11.89
C ALA A 308 -8.87 23.31 10.71
N LEU A 309 -9.59 22.72 9.74
CA LEU A 309 -8.99 22.16 8.52
C LEU A 309 -8.17 23.20 7.74
N LEU A 310 -8.49 24.49 7.86
CA LEU A 310 -7.70 25.56 7.25
C LEU A 310 -6.28 25.63 7.84
N MET A 311 -6.12 25.31 9.13
CA MET A 311 -4.81 25.31 9.82
C MET A 311 -3.92 24.16 9.39
N ALA A 312 -4.50 23.04 8.94
CA ALA A 312 -3.75 21.87 8.48
C ALA A 312 -2.74 22.23 7.36
N LYS A 313 -2.99 23.29 6.60
CA LYS A 313 -2.13 23.73 5.50
C LYS A 313 -0.81 24.37 5.92
N PHE A 314 -0.69 24.84 7.16
CA PHE A 314 0.47 25.67 7.55
C PHE A 314 0.93 25.50 9.00
N ALA A 315 0.09 25.00 9.92
CA ALA A 315 0.40 25.03 11.34
C ALA A 315 1.62 24.17 11.72
N ILE A 316 1.66 22.90 11.28
CA ILE A 316 2.81 22.03 11.55
C ILE A 316 4.05 22.51 10.80
N GLU A 317 3.90 22.94 9.55
CA GLU A 317 5.02 23.51 8.79
C GLU A 317 5.68 24.67 9.53
N HIS A 318 4.88 25.62 10.02
CA HIS A 318 5.39 26.78 10.73
C HIS A 318 6.17 26.36 12.00
N ILE A 319 5.59 25.46 12.80
CA ILE A 319 6.21 24.97 14.04
C ILE A 319 7.57 24.31 13.77
N VAL A 320 7.65 23.45 12.75
CA VAL A 320 8.89 22.70 12.48
C VAL A 320 9.93 23.60 11.81
N LYS A 321 9.51 24.47 10.89
CA LYS A 321 10.39 25.40 10.16
C LYS A 321 11.05 26.44 11.06
N GLU A 322 10.43 26.81 12.18
CA GLU A 322 11.05 27.66 13.19
C GLU A 322 12.24 26.98 13.89
N LYS A 323 12.25 25.64 13.95
CA LYS A 323 13.34 24.87 14.57
C LYS A 323 14.45 24.54 13.59
N THR A 324 14.08 24.04 12.40
CA THR A 324 15.06 23.59 11.41
C THR A 324 14.58 23.83 9.98
N PRO A 325 15.50 24.13 9.03
CA PRO A 325 15.20 24.03 7.60
C PRO A 325 15.21 22.59 7.07
N ASN A 326 15.62 21.60 7.88
CA ASN A 326 15.75 20.19 7.49
C ASN A 326 14.58 19.38 8.02
N TYR A 327 13.43 19.56 7.39
CA TYR A 327 12.21 18.85 7.77
C TYR A 327 11.49 18.24 6.57
N ILE A 328 10.59 17.32 6.88
CA ILE A 328 9.61 16.79 5.95
C ILE A 328 8.22 16.92 6.53
N LEU A 329 7.23 17.05 5.66
CA LEU A 329 5.81 17.10 6.02
C LEU A 329 5.05 16.11 5.16
N VAL A 330 4.12 15.41 5.77
CA VAL A 330 3.15 14.57 5.07
C VAL A 330 1.75 14.88 5.57
N ASP A 331 0.80 14.92 4.64
CA ASP A 331 -0.61 14.71 4.97
C ASP A 331 -0.81 13.20 5.05
N TRP A 332 -1.13 12.66 6.23
CA TRP A 332 -1.16 11.23 6.45
C TRP A 332 -2.20 10.51 5.58
N GLN A 333 -3.18 11.23 5.00
CA GLN A 333 -4.06 10.68 3.98
C GLN A 333 -3.28 10.13 2.77
N SER A 334 -2.09 10.64 2.46
CA SER A 334 -1.25 10.13 1.36
C SER A 334 -0.80 8.70 1.55
N ILE A 335 -0.96 8.09 2.74
CA ILE A 335 -0.72 6.67 2.99
C ILE A 335 -1.47 5.75 2.02
N ILE A 336 -2.60 6.22 1.46
CA ILE A 336 -3.38 5.46 0.46
C ILE A 336 -2.63 5.23 -0.86
N ASP A 337 -1.57 6.01 -1.09
CA ASP A 337 -0.71 5.91 -2.26
C ASP A 337 0.70 5.38 -1.88
N GLN A 338 0.87 4.83 -0.67
CA GLN A 338 2.15 4.32 -0.16
C GLN A 338 2.10 2.81 0.07
N LEU A 339 3.26 2.15 -0.10
CA LEU A 339 3.43 0.73 0.21
C LEU A 339 3.74 0.53 1.70
N SER A 340 2.76 0.94 2.51
CA SER A 340 2.76 0.93 3.97
C SER A 340 1.58 0.11 4.50
N GLU A 341 1.59 -0.12 5.80
CA GLU A 341 0.47 -0.78 6.48
C GLU A 341 -0.85 -0.01 6.22
N PRO A 342 -1.91 -0.65 5.68
CA PRO A 342 -3.18 0.02 5.44
C PRO A 342 -3.80 0.62 6.70
N LEU A 343 -4.55 1.72 6.56
CA LEU A 343 -5.15 2.43 7.70
C LEU A 343 -6.09 1.53 8.51
N PHE A 344 -6.82 0.64 7.85
CA PHE A 344 -7.74 -0.30 8.50
C PHE A 344 -7.06 -1.42 9.29
N SER A 345 -5.73 -1.55 9.18
CA SER A 345 -4.91 -2.43 10.02
C SER A 345 -4.40 -1.73 11.27
N LYS A 346 -4.43 -0.39 11.30
CA LYS A 346 -4.04 0.41 12.47
C LYS A 346 -5.04 0.22 13.61
N PRO A 347 -4.59 0.28 14.88
CA PRO A 347 -5.47 0.19 16.05
C PRO A 347 -6.20 1.52 16.31
N LEU A 348 -6.90 2.04 15.29
CA LEU A 348 -7.69 3.26 15.34
C LEU A 348 -9.18 2.95 15.17
N SER A 349 -10.06 3.88 15.58
CA SER A 349 -11.49 3.64 15.38
C SER A 349 -11.84 3.65 13.87
N PRO A 350 -12.77 2.79 13.43
CA PRO A 350 -13.21 2.79 12.04
C PRO A 350 -13.76 4.16 11.59
N ASP A 351 -14.51 4.85 12.45
CA ASP A 351 -15.08 6.15 12.12
C ASP A 351 -13.99 7.21 11.89
N PHE A 352 -12.91 7.16 12.67
CA PHE A 352 -11.78 8.08 12.49
C PHE A 352 -11.02 7.82 11.18
N ILE A 353 -10.78 6.55 10.84
CA ILE A 353 -10.18 6.17 9.55
C ILE A 353 -11.05 6.65 8.39
N ILE A 354 -12.37 6.46 8.47
CA ILE A 354 -13.33 6.91 7.46
C ILE A 354 -13.35 8.44 7.35
N ASP A 355 -13.24 9.16 8.47
CA ASP A 355 -13.17 10.61 8.47
C ASP A 355 -11.86 11.14 7.87
N ILE A 356 -10.74 10.44 8.04
CA ILE A 356 -9.47 10.72 7.33
C ILE A 356 -9.64 10.48 5.83
N LEU A 357 -10.12 9.30 5.43
CA LEU A 357 -10.27 8.93 4.01
C LEU A 357 -11.24 9.83 3.25
N SER A 358 -12.29 10.31 3.92
CA SER A 358 -13.25 11.26 3.34
C SER A 358 -12.74 12.72 3.37
N GLY A 359 -11.64 13.00 4.07
CA GLY A 359 -11.08 14.35 4.22
C GLY A 359 -11.81 15.24 5.22
N ARG A 360 -12.69 14.68 6.08
CA ARG A 360 -13.32 15.39 7.21
C ARG A 360 -12.33 15.70 8.32
N VAL A 361 -11.34 14.82 8.46
CA VAL A 361 -10.21 14.98 9.34
C VAL A 361 -8.94 14.99 8.50
N ARG A 362 -7.99 15.86 8.86
CA ARG A 362 -6.63 15.82 8.32
C ARG A 362 -5.64 15.58 9.45
N VAL A 363 -4.70 14.69 9.22
CA VAL A 363 -3.58 14.40 10.11
C VAL A 363 -2.31 14.84 9.38
N ILE A 364 -1.63 15.85 9.91
CA ILE A 364 -0.39 16.38 9.34
C ILE A 364 0.74 15.95 10.24
N ILE A 365 1.73 15.25 9.67
CA ILE A 365 2.91 14.78 10.39
C ILE A 365 4.12 15.51 9.84
N GLY A 366 4.87 16.17 10.72
CA GLY A 366 6.16 16.75 10.43
C GLY A 366 7.27 15.98 11.12
N LEU A 367 8.40 15.82 10.45
CA LEU A 367 9.59 15.22 11.04
C LEU A 367 10.74 16.22 10.95
N ASP A 368 11.26 16.59 12.12
CA ASP A 368 12.51 17.31 12.29
C ASP A 368 13.67 16.32 12.11
N CYS A 369 14.36 16.41 10.97
CA CYS A 369 15.42 15.45 10.63
C CYS A 369 16.72 15.70 11.42
N ASP A 370 16.91 16.89 12.01
CA ASP A 370 18.06 17.16 12.87
C ASP A 370 17.86 16.48 14.24
N GLU A 371 16.65 16.52 14.79
CA GLU A 371 16.29 15.77 16.00
C GLU A 371 16.28 14.25 15.75
N LEU A 372 15.89 13.78 14.56
CA LEU A 372 16.02 12.36 14.19
C LEU A 372 17.48 11.89 14.27
N ILE A 373 18.42 12.67 13.71
CA ILE A 373 19.85 12.38 13.78
C ILE A 373 20.32 12.35 15.24
N ALA A 374 19.90 13.32 16.04
CA ALA A 374 20.22 13.37 17.47
C ALA A 374 19.67 12.15 18.22
N GLU A 375 18.48 11.67 17.86
CA GLU A 375 17.90 10.45 18.43
C GLU A 375 18.77 9.24 18.10
N PHE A 376 19.20 9.06 16.85
CA PHE A 376 20.09 7.95 16.48
C PHE A 376 21.40 7.96 17.30
N TYR A 377 21.97 9.14 17.59
CA TYR A 377 23.11 9.24 18.51
C TYR A 377 22.82 8.76 19.93
N ARG A 378 21.63 9.01 20.47
CA ARG A 378 21.24 8.54 21.82
C ARG A 378 21.20 7.02 21.89
N TYR A 379 20.98 6.37 20.77
CA TYR A 379 20.94 4.91 20.60
C TYR A 379 22.29 4.31 20.15
N GLY A 380 23.40 5.06 20.29
CA GLY A 380 24.74 4.55 20.01
C GLY A 380 25.13 4.54 18.52
N LEU A 381 24.32 5.15 17.65
CA LEU A 381 24.59 5.23 16.22
C LEU A 381 25.22 6.58 15.86
N ASN A 382 26.27 6.58 15.05
CA ASN A 382 26.85 7.81 14.53
C ASN A 382 26.11 8.27 13.27
N ALA A 383 25.06 9.05 13.45
CA ALA A 383 24.23 9.58 12.37
C ALA A 383 24.69 10.98 11.94
N LYS A 384 24.70 11.28 10.65
CA LYS A 384 25.04 12.63 10.17
C LYS A 384 24.46 12.93 8.80
N TRP A 385 24.32 14.22 8.52
CA TRP A 385 24.14 14.70 7.16
C TRP A 385 25.40 14.43 6.33
N LEU A 386 25.19 13.94 5.13
CA LEU A 386 26.17 13.98 4.07
C LEU A 386 26.18 15.36 3.42
N SER A 387 27.31 15.76 2.87
CA SER A 387 27.36 16.92 1.98
C SER A 387 26.58 16.64 0.69
N GLN A 388 26.17 17.70 -0.02
CA GLN A 388 25.54 17.57 -1.34
C GLN A 388 26.46 16.84 -2.32
N LYS A 389 27.78 17.04 -2.21
CA LYS A 389 28.79 16.36 -3.04
C LYS A 389 28.85 14.86 -2.75
N GLU A 390 28.90 14.46 -1.47
CA GLU A 390 28.88 13.05 -1.07
C GLU A 390 27.57 12.37 -1.49
N THR A 391 26.44 13.06 -1.32
CA THR A 391 25.11 12.57 -1.73
C THR A 391 25.06 12.35 -3.25
N MET A 392 25.57 13.29 -4.05
CA MET A 392 25.67 13.15 -5.50
C MET A 392 26.58 11.98 -5.91
N GLN A 393 27.70 11.81 -5.20
CA GLN A 393 28.64 10.72 -5.48
C GLN A 393 28.02 9.35 -5.19
N LEU A 394 27.21 9.23 -4.12
CA LEU A 394 26.44 8.00 -3.84
C LEU A 394 25.50 7.66 -4.99
N LYS A 395 24.71 8.63 -5.46
CA LYS A 395 23.80 8.46 -6.61
C LYS A 395 24.51 8.00 -7.88
N GLN A 396 25.70 8.54 -8.15
CA GLN A 396 26.46 8.19 -9.35
C GLN A 396 27.09 6.80 -9.28
N THR A 397 27.53 6.40 -8.09
CA THR A 397 28.24 5.14 -7.87
C THR A 397 27.26 3.96 -7.84
N ASN A 398 26.05 4.17 -7.33
CA ASN A 398 25.02 3.15 -7.26
C ASN A 398 23.86 3.53 -8.19
N LYS A 399 23.93 3.04 -9.43
CA LYS A 399 22.95 3.32 -10.51
C LYS A 399 21.51 2.87 -10.20
N ASN A 400 21.31 2.09 -9.13
CA ASN A 400 20.01 1.57 -8.70
C ASN A 400 19.56 2.15 -7.33
N ILE A 401 20.09 3.29 -6.88
CA ILE A 401 19.54 3.99 -5.71
C ILE A 401 18.21 4.66 -6.09
N GLU A 402 17.16 3.85 -6.22
CA GLU A 402 15.79 4.35 -6.10
C GLU A 402 15.44 4.47 -4.61
N GLY A 403 14.66 5.50 -4.26
CA GLY A 403 14.21 5.72 -2.88
C GLY A 403 15.23 6.33 -1.92
N LEU A 404 16.31 6.98 -2.38
CA LEU A 404 17.20 7.72 -1.44
C LEU A 404 16.44 8.83 -0.75
N PHE A 405 16.54 8.88 0.57
CA PHE A 405 15.96 9.98 1.33
C PHE A 405 16.89 11.19 1.31
N GLU A 406 16.36 12.34 0.88
CA GLU A 406 17.09 13.60 0.81
C GLU A 406 16.28 14.78 1.33
N VAL A 407 16.95 15.65 2.06
CA VAL A 407 16.43 16.95 2.47
C VAL A 407 17.45 18.01 2.07
N ASN A 408 17.02 19.02 1.32
CA ASN A 408 17.90 20.08 0.81
C ASN A 408 19.13 19.55 0.03
N GLY A 409 18.95 18.43 -0.71
CA GLY A 409 19.98 17.76 -1.50
C GLY A 409 21.03 17.00 -0.68
N ARG A 410 20.74 16.72 0.59
CA ARG A 410 21.62 15.99 1.50
C ARG A 410 20.93 14.73 1.99
N ALA A 411 21.64 13.60 1.94
CA ALA A 411 21.19 12.35 2.56
C ALA A 411 21.72 12.20 4.00
N ILE A 412 21.13 11.27 4.74
CA ILE A 412 21.58 10.90 6.10
C ILE A 412 22.36 9.59 6.03
N SER A 413 23.54 9.57 6.64
CA SER A 413 24.33 8.35 6.84
C SER A 413 24.43 8.03 8.32
N VAL A 414 24.31 6.74 8.63
CA VAL A 414 24.38 6.19 9.98
C VAL A 414 25.51 5.17 10.03
N SER A 415 26.41 5.31 11.00
CA SER A 415 27.50 4.34 11.22
C SER A 415 27.32 3.66 12.57
N LYS A 416 27.53 2.34 12.60
CA LYS A 416 27.57 1.54 13.83
C LYS A 416 28.96 1.59 14.49
N GLU A 417 29.05 1.10 15.72
CA GLU A 417 30.34 0.98 16.43
C GLU A 417 31.34 0.06 15.72
N ASP A 418 30.86 -0.98 15.02
CA ASP A 418 31.68 -1.91 14.23
C ASP A 418 32.23 -1.29 12.92
N GLY A 419 31.88 -0.04 12.62
CA GLY A 419 32.28 0.67 11.41
C GLY A 419 31.37 0.47 10.20
N THR A 420 30.33 -0.36 10.30
CA THR A 420 29.32 -0.56 9.26
C THR A 420 28.58 0.74 8.99
N LYS A 421 28.50 1.14 7.72
CA LYS A 421 27.80 2.37 7.28
C LYS A 421 26.53 2.03 6.53
N ILE A 422 25.44 2.65 6.94
CA ILE A 422 24.12 2.55 6.35
C ILE A 422 23.71 3.94 5.86
N THR A 423 23.03 4.02 4.73
CA THR A 423 22.40 5.25 4.25
C THR A 423 20.91 5.15 4.52
N ILE A 424 20.28 6.23 4.96
CA ILE A 424 18.83 6.25 5.20
C ILE A 424 18.09 6.41 3.86
N TYR A 425 17.16 5.49 3.62
CA TYR A 425 16.28 5.47 2.45
C TYR A 425 14.83 5.79 2.83
N GLY A 426 13.99 6.01 1.82
CA GLY A 426 12.56 6.31 1.93
C GLY A 426 11.83 5.32 2.83
N GLY A 427 12.08 4.02 2.69
CA GLY A 427 11.44 2.98 3.50
C GLY A 427 11.60 3.16 5.02
N ILE A 428 12.73 3.68 5.50
CA ILE A 428 12.94 3.98 6.93
C ILE A 428 12.07 5.16 7.37
N ILE A 429 12.01 6.20 6.54
CA ILE A 429 11.20 7.40 6.81
C ILE A 429 9.70 7.08 6.73
N SER A 430 9.29 6.28 5.75
CA SER A 430 7.93 5.78 5.61
C SER A 430 7.49 4.95 6.81
N LYS A 431 8.38 4.14 7.41
CA LYS A 431 8.09 3.43 8.67
C LYS A 431 7.78 4.39 9.83
N ILE A 432 8.51 5.51 9.93
CA ILE A 432 8.26 6.52 10.96
C ILE A 432 6.94 7.24 10.69
N LEU A 433 6.70 7.70 9.46
CA LEU A 433 5.58 8.58 9.14
C LEU A 433 4.25 7.85 8.90
N TYR A 434 4.28 6.71 8.23
CA TYR A 434 3.09 5.97 7.79
C TYR A 434 2.86 4.71 8.62
N ASP A 435 3.93 3.97 8.97
CA ASP A 435 3.78 2.79 9.82
C ASP A 435 3.68 3.14 11.32
N ASN A 436 3.88 4.42 11.66
CA ASN A 436 3.81 4.98 13.01
C ASN A 436 4.80 4.35 14.00
N ILE A 437 6.00 3.99 13.53
CA ILE A 437 7.08 3.48 14.38
C ILE A 437 7.86 4.65 14.97
N LEU A 438 8.17 4.59 16.26
CA LEU A 438 8.98 5.62 16.91
C LEU A 438 10.41 5.66 16.34
N PRO A 439 10.98 6.87 16.13
CA PRO A 439 12.37 6.99 15.68
C PRO A 439 13.39 6.20 16.50
N GLY A 440 13.24 6.17 17.83
CA GLY A 440 14.10 5.38 18.71
C GLY A 440 14.01 3.88 18.46
N SER A 441 12.82 3.35 18.13
CA SER A 441 12.66 1.93 17.79
C SER A 441 13.32 1.56 16.46
N ILE A 442 13.29 2.47 15.48
CA ILE A 442 14.06 2.31 14.24
C ILE A 442 15.57 2.29 14.56
N ALA A 443 16.03 3.15 15.46
CA ALA A 443 17.43 3.17 15.88
C ALA A 443 17.86 1.85 16.52
N ASP A 444 17.04 1.29 17.43
CA ASP A 444 17.27 -0.03 18.03
C ASP A 444 17.37 -1.14 16.97
N GLN A 445 16.44 -1.15 16.00
CA GLN A 445 16.46 -2.12 14.91
C GLN A 445 17.72 -1.98 14.05
N ILE A 446 18.12 -0.75 13.71
CA ILE A 446 19.37 -0.51 12.97
C ILE A 446 20.56 -1.02 13.78
N ALA A 447 20.64 -0.70 15.08
CA ALA A 447 21.74 -1.13 15.94
C ALA A 447 21.85 -2.66 16.00
N ALA A 448 20.72 -3.36 16.21
CA ALA A 448 20.68 -4.81 16.43
C ALA A 448 20.78 -5.68 15.16
N THR A 449 20.61 -5.11 13.97
CA THR A 449 20.60 -5.90 12.73
C THR A 449 22.03 -6.16 12.23
N ASP A 450 22.54 -7.39 12.29
CA ASP A 450 23.89 -7.77 11.81
C ASP A 450 24.07 -7.74 10.26
N TYR A 451 23.16 -7.10 9.51
CA TYR A 451 23.12 -7.15 8.05
C TYR A 451 23.32 -5.79 7.37
N THR A 452 24.12 -5.81 6.29
CA THR A 452 24.56 -4.69 5.46
C THR A 452 23.55 -4.18 4.43
N ASP A 453 22.38 -4.81 4.29
CA ASP A 453 21.37 -4.44 3.27
C ASP A 453 20.03 -4.12 3.93
N MET A 454 19.92 -2.93 4.53
CA MET A 454 18.62 -2.25 4.64
C MET A 454 18.36 -1.49 3.34
N THR A 455 18.30 -2.21 2.24
CA THR A 455 17.81 -1.71 0.94
C THR A 455 16.30 -1.94 0.87
N ASP A 456 15.56 -1.34 1.81
CA ASP A 456 14.12 -1.11 1.63
C ASP A 456 14.00 0.04 0.61
N HIS A 457 14.20 -0.30 -0.67
CA HIS A 457 13.98 0.57 -1.81
C HIS A 457 12.48 0.69 -2.04
N GLU A 458 11.86 1.65 -1.36
CA GLU A 458 10.57 2.27 -1.72
C GLU A 458 10.41 3.59 -0.98
#